data_AF-A0A3D9BUB1-F1
#
_entry.id   AF-A0A3D9BUB1-F1
#
_cell.length_a   1.000
_cell.length_b   1.000
_cell.length_c   1.000
_cell.angle_alpha   90.00
_cell.angle_beta   90.00
_cell.angle_gamma   90.00
#
_symmetry.space_group_name_H-M   'P 1'
#
loop_
_entity.id
_entity.type
_entity.pdbx_description
1 polymer ?
#
loop_
_entity_poly.entity_id
_entity_poly.type
_entity_poly.pdbx_seq_one_letter_code
_entity_poly.pdbx_strand_id
1 'polypeptide(L)'
;MDKTHAKQLSLRLDNYHLKQMLDKAKEEIKDWTVASKINKGLSKGTVWNILANNFEVDKHLNNIVKYNLIREYGEFLPESLQPRKKQSKPEIIPVHQDPIFK
;
A
#
# COMPACT_ATOMS: atom_id res chain seq x y z
N MET A 1 2.23 3.40 -1.64
CA MET A 1 1.96 2.11 -2.32
C MET A 1 0.65 2.22 -3.12
N ASP A 2 0.66 1.89 -4.41
CA ASP A 2 -0.56 1.89 -5.23
C ASP A 2 -1.27 0.51 -5.22
N LYS A 3 -2.56 0.49 -5.58
CA LYS A 3 -3.39 -0.72 -5.53
C LYS A 3 -2.90 -1.82 -6.50
N THR A 4 -2.46 -1.45 -7.69
CA THR A 4 -2.09 -2.40 -8.73
C THR A 4 -0.79 -3.10 -8.36
N HIS A 5 0.21 -2.33 -7.93
CA HIS A 5 1.51 -2.84 -7.49
C HIS A 5 1.36 -3.69 -6.22
N ALA A 6 0.56 -3.24 -5.25
CA ALA A 6 0.26 -4.04 -4.06
C ALA A 6 -0.38 -5.39 -4.41
N LYS A 7 -1.30 -5.41 -5.38
CA LYS A 7 -1.93 -6.65 -5.86
C LYS A 7 -0.89 -7.57 -6.50
N GLN A 8 -0.01 -7.06 -7.35
CA GLN A 8 1.06 -7.85 -7.96
C GLN A 8 2.03 -8.42 -6.92
N LEU A 9 2.45 -7.62 -5.94
CA LEU A 9 3.32 -8.06 -4.86
C LEU A 9 2.64 -9.13 -3.99
N SER A 10 1.35 -8.98 -3.68
CA SER A 10 0.63 -9.95 -2.83
C SER A 10 0.64 -11.38 -3.37
N LEU A 11 0.78 -11.56 -4.68
CA LEU A 11 0.82 -12.87 -5.35
C LEU A 11 2.21 -13.53 -5.34
N ARG A 12 3.28 -12.74 -5.16
CA ARG A 12 4.66 -13.18 -5.41
C ARG A 12 5.55 -13.05 -4.19
N LEU A 13 5.21 -12.13 -3.28
CA LEU A 13 6.03 -11.81 -2.12
C LEU A 13 5.89 -12.91 -1.07
N ASP A 14 7.05 -13.37 -0.59
CA ASP A 14 7.10 -14.31 0.52
C ASP A 14 6.74 -13.61 1.85
N ASN A 15 6.48 -14.42 2.87
CA ASN A 15 6.12 -13.91 4.19
C ASN A 15 7.33 -13.30 4.94
N TYR A 16 8.55 -13.66 4.54
CA TYR A 16 9.77 -13.13 5.17
C TYR A 16 9.94 -11.64 4.87
N HIS A 17 9.77 -11.22 3.60
CA HIS A 17 9.78 -9.81 3.22
C HIS A 17 8.62 -9.03 3.85
N LEU A 18 7.45 -9.67 4.03
CA LEU A 18 6.35 -9.06 4.78
C LEU A 18 6.71 -8.84 6.25
N LYS A 19 7.40 -9.79 6.89
CA LYS A 19 7.90 -9.62 8.27
C LYS A 19 8.88 -8.46 8.37
N GLN A 20 9.86 -8.39 7.46
CA GLN A 20 10.83 -7.29 7.42
C GLN A 20 10.14 -5.93 7.22
N MET A 21 9.16 -5.85 6.33
CA MET A 21 8.35 -4.65 6.11
C MET A 21 7.62 -4.25 7.41
N LEU A 22 7.02 -5.20 8.12
CA LEU A 22 6.32 -4.93 9.36
C LEU A 22 7.28 -4.48 10.48
N ASP A 23 8.43 -5.12 10.62
CA ASP A 23 9.42 -4.74 11.62
C ASP A 23 9.92 -3.31 11.38
N LYS A 24 10.23 -2.97 10.13
CA LYS A 24 10.60 -1.61 9.76
C LYS A 24 9.48 -0.60 10.00
N ALA A 25 8.23 -0.96 9.67
CA ALA A 25 7.07 -0.12 9.95
C ALA A 25 6.91 0.13 11.46
N LYS A 26 7.14 -0.90 12.30
CA LYS A 26 7.07 -0.79 13.76
C LYS A 26 8.10 0.21 14.31
N GLU A 27 9.30 0.21 13.74
CA GLU A 27 10.41 1.08 14.15
C GLU A 27 10.24 2.53 13.65
N GLU A 28 9.76 2.72 12.42
CA GLU A 28 9.73 4.04 11.78
C GLU A 28 8.41 4.81 11.99
N ILE A 29 7.29 4.14 12.27
CA ILE A 29 6.00 4.81 12.52
C ILE A 29 6.01 5.45 13.92
N LYS A 30 6.04 6.78 13.93
CA LYS A 30 5.97 7.59 15.16
C LYS A 30 4.54 7.85 15.64
N ASP A 31 3.60 7.98 14.71
CA ASP A 31 2.20 8.27 15.00
C ASP A 31 1.28 7.19 14.42
N TRP A 32 0.71 6.39 15.32
CA TRP A 32 -0.22 5.30 15.00
C TRP A 32 -1.68 5.73 14.91
N THR A 33 -1.99 6.98 15.29
CA THR A 33 -3.35 7.51 15.34
C THR A 33 -3.84 7.99 13.97
N VAL A 34 -2.91 8.24 13.04
CA VAL A 34 -3.22 8.67 11.67
C VAL A 34 -4.16 7.70 10.98
N ALA A 35 -5.09 8.24 10.18
CA ALA A 35 -6.03 7.47 9.39
C ALA A 35 -5.33 6.46 8.46
N SER A 36 -5.89 5.26 8.38
CA SER A 36 -5.38 4.17 7.54
C SER A 36 -5.55 4.49 6.04
N LYS A 37 -4.60 4.01 5.24
CA LYS A 37 -4.64 4.08 3.78
C LYS A 37 -5.68 3.15 3.16
N ILE A 38 -6.00 2.03 3.81
CA ILE A 38 -7.00 1.07 3.35
C ILE A 38 -8.42 1.38 3.82
N ASN A 39 -8.58 1.96 5.01
CA ASN A 39 -9.87 2.38 5.55
C ASN A 39 -9.72 3.66 6.38
N LYS A 40 -10.23 4.79 5.87
CA LYS A 40 -10.13 6.09 6.52
C LYS A 40 -10.86 6.19 7.87
N GLY A 41 -11.78 5.26 8.17
CA GLY A 41 -12.47 5.19 9.45
C GLY A 41 -11.68 4.49 10.56
N LEU A 42 -10.52 3.91 10.25
CA LEU A 42 -9.63 3.25 11.21
C LEU A 42 -8.29 3.99 11.27
N SER A 43 -7.62 3.92 12.41
CA SER A 43 -6.22 4.36 12.50
C SER A 43 -5.27 3.29 11.97
N LYS A 44 -4.04 3.69 11.62
CA LYS A 44 -2.94 2.77 11.31
C LYS A 44 -2.76 1.74 12.43
N GLY A 45 -2.77 2.15 13.69
CA GLY A 45 -2.66 1.25 14.84
C GLY A 45 -3.78 0.21 14.91
N THR A 46 -5.02 0.60 14.66
CA THR A 46 -6.14 -0.37 14.61
C THR A 46 -5.95 -1.39 13.50
N VAL A 47 -5.50 -0.97 12.32
CA VAL A 47 -5.21 -1.89 11.20
C VAL A 47 -4.03 -2.81 11.51
N TRP A 48 -3.00 -2.33 12.21
CA TRP A 48 -1.91 -3.15 12.71
C TRP A 48 -2.42 -4.27 13.61
N ASN A 49 -3.29 -3.94 14.57
CA ASN A 49 -3.84 -4.91 15.51
C ASN A 49 -4.63 -6.02 14.81
N ILE A 50 -5.33 -5.68 13.73
CA ILE A 50 -6.14 -6.63 12.95
C ILE A 50 -5.27 -7.50 12.04
N LEU A 51 -4.30 -6.92 11.34
CA LEU A 51 -3.59 -7.59 10.25
C LEU A 51 -2.20 -8.11 10.62
N ALA A 52 -1.50 -7.47 11.55
CA ALA A 52 -0.06 -7.65 11.78
C ALA A 52 0.31 -8.15 13.19
N ASN A 53 -0.55 -7.96 14.20
CA ASN A 53 -0.21 -8.30 15.60
C ASN A 53 0.22 -9.75 15.81
N ASN A 54 -0.43 -10.69 15.11
CA ASN A 54 -0.14 -12.12 15.20
C ASN A 54 0.45 -12.64 13.88
N PHE A 55 1.31 -11.84 13.23
CA PHE A 55 1.95 -12.24 11.99
C PHE A 55 3.00 -13.33 12.23
N GLU A 56 2.87 -14.44 11.51
CA GLU A 56 3.80 -15.58 11.56
C GLU A 56 4.33 -15.86 10.14
N VAL A 57 5.65 -16.01 10.01
CA VAL A 57 6.30 -16.21 8.71
C VAL A 57 5.91 -17.56 8.08
N ASP A 58 5.83 -18.60 8.90
CA ASP A 58 5.59 -19.97 8.44
C ASP A 58 4.10 -20.25 8.13
N LYS A 59 3.21 -19.33 8.51
CA LYS A 59 1.78 -19.50 8.31
C LYS A 59 1.35 -19.15 6.89
N HIS A 60 0.50 -19.97 6.29
CA HIS A 60 -0.11 -19.63 5.02
C HIS A 60 -1.00 -18.38 5.17
N LEU A 61 -0.66 -17.32 4.44
CA LEU A 61 -1.39 -16.06 4.43
C LEU A 61 -2.17 -15.92 3.12
N ASN A 62 -3.48 -15.67 3.25
CA ASN A 62 -4.33 -15.37 2.11
C ASN A 62 -3.84 -14.11 1.38
N ASN A 63 -3.84 -14.14 0.06
CA ASN A 63 -3.44 -13.02 -0.81
C ASN A 63 -4.14 -11.70 -0.46
N ILE A 64 -5.40 -11.73 0.01
CA ILE A 64 -6.13 -10.53 0.44
C ILE A 64 -5.47 -9.89 1.67
N VAL A 65 -5.03 -10.70 2.62
CA VAL A 65 -4.32 -10.21 3.82
C VAL A 65 -2.99 -9.61 3.42
N LYS A 66 -2.21 -10.32 2.57
CA LYS A 66 -0.95 -9.81 2.02
C LYS A 66 -1.15 -8.48 1.29
N TYR A 67 -2.17 -8.40 0.44
CA TYR A 67 -2.52 -7.19 -0.30
C TYR A 67 -2.84 -6.01 0.64
N ASN A 68 -3.63 -6.24 1.68
CA ASN A 68 -3.98 -5.19 2.64
C ASN A 68 -2.77 -4.73 3.47
N LEU A 69 -1.92 -5.67 3.92
CA LEU A 69 -0.65 -5.36 4.59
C LEU A 69 0.25 -4.49 3.70
N ILE A 70 0.46 -4.89 2.45
CA ILE A 70 1.31 -4.16 1.50
C ILE A 70 0.69 -2.78 1.18
N ARG A 71 -0.63 -2.67 1.08
CA ARG A 71 -1.27 -1.37 0.85
C ARG A 71 -1.09 -0.40 2.02
N GLU A 72 -1.17 -0.89 3.24
CA GLU A 72 -1.06 -0.06 4.43
C GLU A 72 0.40 0.31 4.74
N TYR A 73 1.30 -0.68 4.69
CA TYR A 73 2.68 -0.58 5.17
C TYR A 73 3.74 -0.76 4.08
N GLY A 74 3.36 -0.93 2.81
CA GLY A 74 4.31 -1.19 1.71
C GLY A 74 5.28 -0.04 1.39
N GLU A 75 5.15 1.11 2.06
CA GLU A 75 6.19 2.16 2.05
C GLU A 75 7.46 1.73 2.80
N PHE A 76 7.36 0.72 3.67
CA PHE A 76 8.47 0.15 4.43
C PHE A 76 9.10 -1.07 3.75
N LEU A 77 8.67 -1.41 2.52
CA LEU A 77 9.36 -2.41 1.71
C LEU A 77 10.73 -1.89 1.24
N PRO A 78 11.69 -2.77 0.91
CA PRO A 78 12.90 -2.40 0.18
C PRO A 78 12.59 -1.57 -1.07
N GLU A 79 13.43 -0.57 -1.39
CA GLU A 79 13.20 0.35 -2.51
C GLU A 79 13.03 -0.38 -3.87
N SER A 80 13.73 -1.50 -4.06
CA SER A 80 13.61 -2.36 -5.24
C SER A 80 12.21 -2.96 -5.45
N LEU A 81 11.44 -3.10 -4.36
CA LEU A 81 10.07 -3.62 -4.36
C LEU A 81 9.01 -2.52 -4.34
N GLN A 82 9.40 -1.26 -4.16
CA GLN A 82 8.46 -0.15 -4.17
C GLN A 82 8.07 0.23 -5.60
N PRO A 83 6.85 0.77 -5.81
CA PRO A 83 6.46 1.23 -7.12
C PRO A 83 7.36 2.39 -7.54
N ARG A 84 7.93 2.32 -8.75
CA ARG A 84 8.70 3.43 -9.32
C ARG A 84 7.82 4.67 -9.35
N LYS A 85 8.33 5.79 -8.83
CA LYS A 85 7.63 7.08 -8.90
C LYS A 85 7.33 7.37 -10.37
N LYS A 86 6.04 7.39 -10.74
CA LYS A 86 5.64 7.80 -12.09
C LYS A 86 6.05 9.26 -12.28
N GLN A 87 6.66 9.56 -13.41
CA GLN A 87 6.87 10.95 -13.83
C GLN A 87 5.50 11.66 -13.90
N SER A 88 5.44 12.92 -13.48
CA SER A 88 4.22 13.71 -13.63
C SER A 88 3.87 13.78 -15.12
N LYS A 89 2.61 13.49 -15.45
CA LYS A 89 2.14 13.70 -16.82
C LYS A 89 2.25 15.19 -17.15
N PRO A 90 2.59 15.56 -18.39
CA PRO A 90 2.54 16.96 -18.81
C PRO A 90 1.12 17.49 -18.61
N GLU A 91 1.02 18.78 -18.28
CA GLU A 91 -0.24 19.49 -18.21
C GLU A 91 -0.91 19.48 -19.59
N ILE A 92 -2.13 18.92 -19.67
CA ILE A 92 -2.92 18.92 -20.90
C ILE A 92 -3.79 20.17 -20.86
N ILE A 93 -3.55 21.10 -21.78
CA ILE A 93 -4.40 22.27 -21.97
C ILE A 93 -5.53 21.86 -22.94
N PRO A 94 -6.79 21.75 -22.48
CA PRO A 94 -7.89 21.37 -23.36
C PRO A 94 -8.12 22.48 -24.39
N VAL A 95 -8.20 22.10 -25.67
CA VAL A 95 -8.69 23.02 -26.70
C VAL A 95 -10.21 23.01 -26.63
N HIS A 96 -10.80 24.16 -26.27
CA HIS A 96 -12.25 24.35 -26.24
C HIS A 96 -12.79 24.76 -27.62
N GLN A 97 -13.92 24.20 -28.02
CA GLN A 97 -14.73 24.66 -29.15
C GLN A 97 -16.21 24.53 -28.78
N ASP A 98 -17.02 25.50 -29.21
CA ASP A 98 -18.46 25.45 -29.00
C ASP A 98 -19.11 24.39 -29.90
N PRO A 99 -20.13 23.65 -29.41
CA PRO A 99 -20.84 22.67 -30.21
C PRO A 99 -21.63 23.32 -31.35
N ILE A 100 -21.55 22.75 -32.55
CA ILE A 100 -22.31 23.19 -33.72
C ILE A 100 -23.62 22.40 -33.77
N PHE A 101 -24.75 23.07 -33.49
CA PHE A 101 -26.10 22.53 -33.70
C PHE A 101 -26.61 23.02 -35.06
N LYS A 102 -26.81 22.10 -36.02
CA LYS A 102 -27.47 22.37 -37.30
C LYS A 102 -28.95 22.07 -37.21
#